data_AF-A0A1H7YAD6-F1
#
_entry.id   AF-A0A1H7YAD6-F1
#
_cell.length_a   1.000
_cell.length_b   1.000
_cell.length_c   1.000
_cell.angle_alpha   90.00
_cell.angle_beta   90.00
_cell.angle_gamma   90.00
#
_symmetry.space_group_name_H-M   'P 1'
#
loop_
_entity.id
_entity.type
_entity.pdbx_description
1 polymer ?
#
loop_
_entity_poly.entity_id
_entity_poly.type
_entity_poly.pdbx_seq_one_letter_code
_entity_poly.pdbx_strand_id
1 'polypeptide(L)'
;MRPNRPVPRVRVLAHGFERLHRLDPEAYLRDLLRVPAHWPRERYLELAPKYWAATRARLVAAELDAEVGELTLPEPLAAPAEEQSSPR
;
A
#
# COMPACT_ATOMS: atom_id res chain seq x y z
N MET A 1 -21.00 0.00 -39.70
CA MET A 1 -20.37 0.73 -38.58
C MET A 1 -21.17 0.42 -37.32
N ARG A 2 -20.66 -0.43 -36.41
CA ARG A 2 -21.40 -0.78 -35.18
C ARG A 2 -21.12 0.27 -34.10
N PRO A 3 -22.13 0.78 -33.36
CA PRO A 3 -21.89 1.76 -32.31
C PRO A 3 -21.12 1.12 -31.16
N ASN A 4 -20.07 1.80 -30.73
CA ASN A 4 -19.22 1.44 -29.59
C ASN A 4 -20.08 1.51 -28.31
N ARG A 5 -20.37 0.36 -27.69
CA ARG A 5 -21.05 0.33 -26.39
C ARG A 5 -20.05 0.72 -25.31
N PRO A 6 -20.39 1.66 -24.40
CA PRO A 6 -19.53 1.96 -23.26
C PRO A 6 -19.33 0.69 -22.43
N VAL A 7 -18.07 0.33 -22.19
CA VAL A 7 -17.71 -0.74 -21.27
C VAL A 7 -18.14 -0.34 -19.86
N PRO A 8 -18.93 -1.16 -19.15
CA PRO A 8 -19.32 -0.85 -17.79
C PRO A 8 -18.08 -0.89 -16.90
N ARG A 9 -17.80 0.21 -16.19
CA ARG A 9 -16.80 0.22 -15.11
C ARG A 9 -17.31 -0.69 -14.01
N VAL A 10 -16.71 -1.87 -13.86
CA VAL A 10 -16.98 -2.76 -12.74
C VAL A 10 -16.55 -2.04 -11.47
N ARG A 11 -17.51 -1.53 -10.68
CA ARG A 11 -17.24 -1.14 -9.29
C ARG A 11 -17.10 -2.43 -8.49
N VAL A 12 -15.86 -2.85 -8.26
CA VAL A 12 -15.57 -3.89 -7.27
C VAL A 12 -15.90 -3.29 -5.90
N LEU A 13 -16.90 -3.85 -5.24
CA LEU A 13 -17.39 -3.39 -3.94
C LEU A 13 -16.40 -3.82 -2.83
N ALA A 14 -15.25 -3.16 -2.73
CA ALA A 14 -14.16 -3.49 -1.79
C ALA A 14 -14.38 -3.01 -0.33
N HIS A 15 -15.61 -3.11 0.17
CA HIS A 15 -16.03 -2.52 1.46
C HIS A 15 -15.39 -3.16 2.71
N GLY A 16 -14.85 -4.37 2.62
CA GLY A 16 -14.28 -5.07 3.78
C GLY A 16 -12.95 -4.46 4.23
N PHE A 17 -12.08 -4.10 3.28
CA PHE A 17 -10.74 -3.59 3.52
C PHE A 17 -10.77 -2.17 4.09
N GLU A 18 -11.63 -1.32 3.52
CA GLU A 18 -11.85 0.06 4.00
C GLU A 18 -12.33 0.10 5.46
N ARG A 19 -13.24 -0.79 5.85
CA ARG A 19 -13.74 -0.81 7.24
C ARG A 19 -12.67 -1.26 8.25
N LEU A 20 -11.86 -2.25 7.88
CA LEU A 20 -10.88 -2.84 8.79
C LEU A 20 -9.57 -2.03 8.84
N HIS A 21 -9.15 -1.48 7.71
CA HIS A 21 -7.85 -0.80 7.59
C HIS A 21 -7.96 0.69 7.33
N ARG A 22 -9.15 1.23 7.04
CA ARG A 22 -9.37 2.65 6.71
C ARG A 22 -8.51 3.13 5.55
N LEU A 23 -8.25 2.23 4.60
CA LEU A 23 -7.48 2.48 3.39
C LEU A 23 -8.38 2.31 2.17
N ASP A 24 -8.18 3.17 1.17
CA ASP A 24 -8.66 2.89 -0.18
C ASP A 24 -7.87 1.69 -0.75
N PRO A 25 -8.53 0.58 -1.09
CA PRO A 25 -7.85 -0.65 -1.46
C PRO A 25 -7.15 -0.54 -2.82
N GLU A 26 -7.68 0.26 -3.75
CA GLU A 26 -7.08 0.45 -5.07
C GLU A 26 -5.79 1.27 -4.96
N ALA A 27 -5.81 2.37 -4.21
CA ALA A 27 -4.64 3.19 -3.94
C ALA A 27 -3.57 2.42 -3.17
N TYR A 28 -3.96 1.66 -2.15
CA TYR A 28 -3.02 0.80 -1.41
C TYR A 28 -2.33 -0.20 -2.34
N LEU A 29 -3.10 -0.93 -3.17
CA LEU A 29 -2.53 -1.93 -4.06
C LEU A 29 -1.64 -1.31 -5.14
N ARG A 30 -2.06 -0.18 -5.72
CA ARG A 30 -1.27 0.55 -6.72
C ARG A 30 0.10 0.91 -6.19
N ASP A 31 0.15 1.50 -5.00
CA ASP A 31 1.40 1.87 -4.35
C ASP A 31 2.21 0.61 -3.98
N LEU A 32 1.55 -0.44 -3.46
CA LEU A 32 2.20 -1.70 -3.08
C LEU A 32 2.76 -2.48 -4.27
N LEU A 33 2.31 -2.29 -5.50
CA LEU A 33 2.94 -2.93 -6.66
C LEU A 33 4.32 -2.33 -6.98
N ARG A 34 4.57 -1.09 -6.54
CA ARG A 34 5.81 -0.36 -6.80
C ARG A 34 6.88 -0.60 -5.74
N VAL A 35 6.47 -0.59 -4.48
CA VAL A 35 7.37 -0.50 -3.32
C VAL A 35 8.22 -1.76 -3.04
N PRO A 36 7.71 -3.00 -3.14
CA PRO A 36 8.42 -4.22 -2.74
C PRO A 36 9.70 -4.49 -3.53
N ALA A 37 9.82 -3.99 -4.77
CA ALA A 37 11.03 -4.13 -5.56
C ALA A 37 12.23 -3.37 -4.97
N HIS A 38 11.96 -2.33 -4.16
CA HIS A 38 12.96 -1.46 -3.56
C HIS A 38 13.09 -1.66 -2.04
N TRP A 39 12.14 -2.35 -1.38
CA TRP A 39 12.07 -2.40 0.08
C TRP A 39 12.99 -3.47 0.70
N PRO A 40 13.66 -3.19 1.84
CA PRO A 40 14.40 -4.20 2.58
C PRO A 40 13.49 -5.32 3.09
N ARG A 41 13.90 -6.58 2.94
CA ARG A 41 13.07 -7.77 3.24
C ARG A 41 12.69 -7.85 4.71
N GLU A 42 13.60 -7.48 5.59
CA GLU A 42 13.43 -7.40 7.03
C GLU A 42 12.37 -6.37 7.46
N ARG A 43 11.97 -5.45 6.57
CA ARG A 43 11.01 -4.36 6.83
C ARG A 43 9.67 -4.55 6.11
N TYR A 44 9.38 -5.73 5.58
CA TYR A 44 8.12 -5.96 4.83
C TYR A 44 6.86 -5.76 5.66
N LEU A 45 6.93 -5.93 6.99
CA LEU A 45 5.81 -5.63 7.86
C LEU A 45 5.42 -4.14 7.80
N GLU A 46 6.35 -3.22 7.53
CA GLU A 46 6.03 -1.80 7.33
C GLU A 46 5.06 -1.57 6.15
N LEU A 47 5.01 -2.50 5.20
CA LEU A 47 4.12 -2.43 4.03
C LEU A 47 2.72 -3.00 4.32
N ALA A 48 2.51 -3.66 5.46
CA ALA A 48 1.21 -4.23 5.79
C ALA A 48 0.14 -3.14 6.01
N PRO A 49 -1.15 -3.42 5.75
CA PRO A 49 -2.22 -2.42 5.87
C PRO A 49 -2.28 -1.73 7.25
N LYS A 50 -1.92 -2.45 8.33
CA LYS A 50 -1.86 -1.91 9.70
C LYS A 50 -0.88 -0.73 9.82
N TYR A 51 0.24 -0.77 9.10
CA TYR A 51 1.32 0.21 9.22
C TYR A 51 1.41 1.14 8.01
N TRP A 52 0.69 0.83 6.94
CA TRP A 52 0.80 1.50 5.65
C TRP A 52 0.67 3.03 5.71
N ALA A 53 -0.29 3.56 6.48
CA ALA A 53 -0.47 5.01 6.56
C ALA A 53 0.79 5.74 7.08
N ALA A 54 1.47 5.16 8.09
CA ALA A 54 2.70 5.72 8.63
C ALA A 54 3.87 5.58 7.64
N THR A 55 3.96 4.45 6.95
CA THR A 55 4.97 4.20 5.91
C THR A 55 4.79 5.16 4.73
N ARG A 56 3.57 5.28 4.22
CA ARG A 56 3.21 6.10 3.06
C ARG A 56 3.42 7.59 3.28
N ALA A 57 3.26 8.08 4.51
CA ALA A 57 3.51 9.48 4.86
C ALA A 57 5.00 9.87 4.74
N ARG A 58 5.91 8.89 4.71
CA ARG A 58 7.36 9.09 4.64
C ARG A 58 7.93 8.88 3.23
N LEU A 59 7.09 8.41 2.30
CA LEU A 59 7.46 8.24 0.90
C LEU A 59 7.28 9.55 0.13
N VAL A 60 8.17 9.81 -0.82
CA VAL A 60 8.05 10.95 -1.73
C VAL A 60 6.93 10.67 -2.72
N ALA A 61 5.86 11.48 -2.68
CA ALA A 61 4.67 11.25 -3.49
C ALA A 61 4.96 11.23 -5.01
N ALA A 62 5.86 12.10 -5.48
CA ALA A 62 6.22 12.18 -6.90
C ALA A 62 6.97 10.92 -7.40
N GLU A 63 7.81 10.31 -6.56
CA GLU A 63 8.52 9.08 -6.91
C GLU A 63 7.58 7.87 -6.98
N LEU A 64 6.54 7.88 -6.15
CA LEU A 64 5.53 6.81 -6.10
C LEU A 64 4.50 6.91 -7.24
N ASP A 65 4.18 8.13 -7.68
CA ASP A 65 3.30 8.38 -8.83
C ASP A 65 4.00 8.07 -10.17
N ALA A 66 5.33 8.11 -10.20
CA ALA A 66 6.11 7.75 -11.37
C ALA A 66 6.01 6.25 -11.71
N GLU A 67 5.69 5.94 -12.97
CA GLU A 67 5.57 4.57 -13.46
C GLU A 67 6.89 3.77 -13.30
N VAL A 68 8.03 4.45 -13.43
CA VAL A 68 9.38 3.87 -13.34
C VAL A 68 10.34 4.89 -12.72
N GLY A 69 11.37 4.43 -12.01
CA GLY A 69 12.35 5.27 -11.31
C GLY A 69 12.83 4.67 -9.99
N GLU A 70 13.67 5.41 -9.28
CA GLU A 70 14.11 5.06 -7.93
C GLU A 70 13.04 5.44 -6.90
N LEU A 71 13.08 4.78 -5.74
CA LEU A 71 12.30 5.15 -4.56
C LEU A 71 13.27 5.47 -3.42
N THR A 72 13.15 6.66 -2.86
CA THR A 72 13.90 7.07 -1.67
C THR A 72 13.38 6.29 -0.47
N LEU A 73 14.23 5.44 0.11
CA LEU A 73 13.88 4.62 1.28
C LEU A 73 14.06 5.42 2.57
N PRO A 74 13.00 5.65 3.36
CA PRO A 74 13.14 6.31 4.65
C PRO A 74 13.80 5.39 5.68
N GLU A 75 14.36 5.99 6.74
CA GLU A 75 14.87 5.25 7.91
C GLU A 75 13.82 4.27 8.45
N PRO A 76 14.21 3.15 9.08
CA PRO A 76 13.25 2.20 9.63
C PRO A 76 12.22 2.86 10.54
N LEU A 77 10.97 2.38 10.53
CA LEU A 77 10.03 2.78 11.57
C LEU A 77 10.60 2.31 12.91
N ALA A 78 10.51 3.14 13.96
CA ALA A 78 10.86 2.70 15.31
C ALA A 78 10.11 1.40 15.57
N ALA A 79 10.83 0.36 16.03
CA ALA A 79 10.28 -0.98 16.16
C ALA A 79 8.92 -0.89 16.89
N PRO A 80 7.84 -1.44 16.30
CA PRO A 80 6.59 -1.53 17.05
C PRO A 80 6.91 -2.30 18.31
N ALA A 81 6.65 -1.72 19.48
CA ALA A 81 6.76 -2.42 20.75
C ALA A 81 6.04 -3.76 20.57
N GLU A 82 6.75 -4.86 20.77
CA GLU A 82 6.29 -6.20 20.44
C GLU A 82 4.90 -6.42 21.07
N GLU A 83 3.85 -6.33 20.25
CA GLU A 83 2.49 -6.54 20.71
C GLU A 83 2.24 -8.04 20.77
N GLN A 84 2.65 -8.56 21.94
CA GLN A 84 2.22 -9.78 22.62
C GLN A 84 2.78 -11.12 22.10
N SER A 85 3.93 -11.49 22.68
CA SER A 85 4.01 -12.77 23.40
C SER A 85 2.80 -12.87 24.35
N SER A 86 1.77 -13.60 23.92
CA SER A 86 0.79 -14.15 24.85
C SER A 86 1.38 -15.44 25.38
N PRO A 87 1.74 -15.55 26.67
CA PRO A 87 2.14 -16.84 27.22
C PRO A 87 0.91 -17.75 27.15
N ARG A 88 1.07 -18.87 26.45
CA ARG A 88 0.09 -19.94 26.43
C ARG A 88 0.09 -20.69 27.76
#